data_AF-A0A7R9G6K0-F1
#
_entry.id   AF-A0A7R9G6K0-F1
#
_cell.length_a   1.000
_cell.length_b   1.000
_cell.length_c   1.000
_cell.angle_alpha   90.00
_cell.angle_beta   90.00
_cell.angle_gamma   90.00
#
_symmetry.space_group_name_H-M   'P 1'
#
loop_
_entity.id
_entity.type
_entity.pdbx_description
1 polymer ?
#
loop_
_entity_poly.entity_id
_entity_poly.type
_entity_poly.pdbx_seq_one_letter_code
_entity_poly.pdbx_strand_id
1 'polypeptide(L)'
;MGRAHAIFAQFVIRNTTMERSYSVDPSRIQVDSLEMAGKMLEKQMTKDNSFPSLLDLTGILPEAQSSTLSGLSERDYPSANSIPGGIDNVSHLALYDKVFIPPEVVEHFGRTIIQSEEMHLLGDPIFVVPTDGVAIKTIAGTDSGRLFLGGLDGSLFELVYQISIDNSRHILFTLTDKGAIEVYDLGSDGNSAIKVTSFSQNTIAQYAVQAVRRTLEVNIFRPIVSISALEKKESLHYNLVAITETGVRLYFTTYLNNISSRPSNLKLLHVRLPPGFTANTPNRCPSKVHTAVYNNGKTFVTA
;
A
#
# COMPACT_ATOMS: atom_id res chain seq x y z
N MET A 1 -42.47 22.40 -15.83
CA MET A 1 -41.49 22.41 -14.72
C MET A 1 -40.11 22.27 -15.32
N GLY A 2 -39.33 23.33 -15.39
CA GLY A 2 -38.05 23.35 -14.65
C GLY A 2 -36.92 23.74 -15.61
N ARG A 3 -36.51 25.00 -15.54
CA ARG A 3 -35.62 25.73 -16.44
C ARG A 3 -34.20 25.13 -16.51
N ALA A 4 -33.64 25.01 -17.71
CA ALA A 4 -32.20 25.08 -17.93
C ALA A 4 -31.79 26.56 -18.04
N HIS A 5 -31.11 27.07 -17.01
CA HIS A 5 -30.51 28.41 -17.00
C HIS A 5 -29.11 28.32 -17.61
N ALA A 6 -28.99 28.56 -18.91
CA ALA A 6 -27.73 29.00 -19.48
C ALA A 6 -27.59 30.50 -19.20
N ILE A 7 -26.67 30.87 -18.31
CA ILE A 7 -26.33 32.27 -18.05
C ILE A 7 -25.55 32.78 -19.26
N PHE A 8 -26.28 33.34 -20.23
CA PHE A 8 -25.71 34.26 -21.21
C PHE A 8 -25.60 35.62 -20.51
N ALA A 9 -24.39 35.95 -20.04
CA ALA A 9 -24.09 37.31 -19.61
C ALA A 9 -23.99 38.20 -20.86
N GLN A 10 -25.09 38.87 -21.18
CA GLN A 10 -25.18 39.94 -22.16
C GLN A 10 -24.34 41.13 -21.66
N PHE A 11 -23.20 41.40 -22.29
CA PHE A 11 -22.43 42.60 -22.00
C PHE A 11 -23.00 43.77 -22.80
N VAL A 12 -23.71 44.66 -22.11
CA VAL A 12 -24.16 45.95 -22.64
C VAL A 12 -22.95 46.87 -22.70
N ILE A 13 -22.46 47.19 -23.90
CA ILE A 13 -21.45 48.23 -24.10
C ILE A 13 -22.18 49.58 -24.18
N ARG A 14 -22.14 50.36 -23.10
CA ARG A 14 -22.40 51.79 -23.15
C ARG A 14 -21.20 52.46 -23.81
N ASN A 15 -21.44 53.13 -24.93
CA ASN A 15 -20.45 53.99 -25.59
C ASN A 15 -20.10 55.17 -24.68
N THR A 16 -18.86 55.23 -24.22
CA THR A 16 -18.24 56.47 -23.73
C THR A 16 -16.93 56.64 -24.47
N THR A 17 -16.93 57.67 -25.33
CA THR A 17 -15.81 58.51 -25.80
C THR A 17 -14.44 57.88 -26.06
N MET A 18 -14.02 58.01 -27.32
CA MET A 18 -12.72 57.67 -27.90
C MET A 18 -11.51 57.99 -27.01
N GLU A 19 -10.75 56.96 -26.66
CA GLU A 19 -9.30 57.07 -26.43
C GLU A 19 -8.55 56.31 -27.53
N ARG A 20 -7.42 56.91 -27.94
CA ARG A 20 -6.54 56.47 -29.04
C ARG A 20 -6.29 54.96 -29.03
N SER A 21 -6.57 54.31 -30.16
CA SER A 21 -6.11 52.96 -30.45
C SER A 21 -4.58 52.95 -30.57
N TYR A 22 -3.89 52.50 -29.53
CA TYR A 22 -2.54 51.96 -29.70
C TYR A 22 -2.68 50.65 -30.47
N SER A 23 -2.11 50.57 -31.67
CA SER A 23 -1.96 49.30 -32.38
C SER A 23 -1.06 48.40 -31.54
N VAL A 24 -1.65 47.49 -30.78
CA VAL A 24 -0.90 46.48 -30.03
C VAL A 24 -0.30 45.53 -31.05
N ASP A 25 1.03 45.47 -31.07
CA ASP A 25 1.79 44.62 -31.98
C ASP A 25 1.36 43.14 -31.80
N PRO A 26 0.91 42.45 -32.86
CA PRO A 26 0.46 41.05 -32.79
C PRO A 26 1.51 40.12 -32.17
N SER A 27 2.80 40.42 -32.36
CA SER A 27 3.90 39.66 -31.76
C SER A 27 3.91 39.78 -30.23
N ARG A 28 3.54 40.93 -29.69
CA ARG A 28 3.48 41.21 -28.25
C ARG A 28 2.30 40.48 -27.58
N ILE A 29 1.15 40.42 -28.25
CA ILE A 29 -0.01 39.63 -27.81
C ILE A 29 0.34 38.14 -27.74
N GLN A 30 1.17 37.66 -28.68
CA GLN A 30 1.60 36.26 -28.72
C GLN A 30 2.58 35.93 -27.58
N VAL A 31 3.47 36.86 -27.23
CA VAL A 31 4.38 36.74 -26.07
C VAL A 31 3.61 36.75 -24.75
N ASP A 32 2.66 37.69 -24.58
CA ASP A 32 1.85 37.77 -23.36
C ASP A 32 0.98 36.51 -23.16
N SER A 33 0.44 35.97 -24.25
CA SER A 33 -0.34 34.72 -24.24
C SER A 33 0.52 33.51 -23.86
N LEU A 34 1.77 33.45 -24.36
CA LEU A 34 2.71 32.39 -24.03
C LEU A 34 3.16 32.48 -22.57
N GLU A 35 3.39 33.69 -22.06
CA GLU A 35 3.72 33.91 -20.66
C GLU A 35 2.58 33.49 -19.72
N MET A 36 1.33 33.82 -20.07
CA MET A 36 0.16 33.37 -19.33
C MET A 36 0.00 31.84 -19.35
N ALA A 37 0.26 31.20 -20.48
CA ALA A 37 0.27 29.75 -20.58
C ALA A 37 1.34 29.12 -19.69
N GLY A 38 2.55 29.68 -19.66
CA GLY A 38 3.63 29.27 -18.76
C GLY A 38 3.24 29.37 -17.28
N LYS A 39 2.70 30.52 -16.86
CA LYS A 39 2.18 30.73 -15.49
C LYS A 39 1.06 29.75 -15.13
N MET A 40 0.19 29.43 -16.07
CA MET A 40 -0.88 28.46 -15.85
C MET A 40 -0.31 27.06 -15.65
N LEU A 41 0.66 26.65 -16.46
CA LEU A 41 1.31 25.34 -16.35
C LEU A 41 2.04 25.19 -15.01
N GLU A 42 2.82 26.20 -14.61
CA GLU A 42 3.50 26.21 -13.30
C GLU A 42 2.52 26.15 -12.13
N LYS A 43 1.38 26.87 -12.22
CA LYS A 43 0.30 26.79 -11.24
C LYS A 43 -0.28 25.39 -11.13
N GLN A 44 -0.50 24.70 -12.25
CA GLN A 44 -1.03 23.33 -12.23
C GLN A 44 0.01 22.32 -11.74
N MET A 45 1.28 22.45 -12.15
CA MET A 45 2.37 21.62 -11.61
C MET A 45 2.51 21.80 -10.10
N THR A 46 2.41 23.04 -9.59
CA THR A 46 2.45 23.30 -8.15
C THR A 46 1.28 22.62 -7.44
N LYS A 47 0.08 22.66 -8.02
CA LYS A 47 -1.09 21.97 -7.49
C LYS A 47 -0.92 20.45 -7.47
N ASP A 48 -0.44 19.87 -8.57
CA ASP A 48 -0.21 18.42 -8.69
C ASP A 48 0.85 17.95 -7.68
N ASN A 49 1.90 18.76 -7.48
CA ASN A 49 2.95 18.50 -6.48
C ASN A 49 2.49 18.75 -5.03
N SER A 50 1.34 19.40 -4.82
CA SER A 50 0.75 19.65 -3.50
C SER A 50 -0.33 18.65 -3.11
N PHE A 51 -0.39 17.49 -3.80
CA PHE A 51 -1.33 16.44 -3.46
C PHE A 51 -1.09 15.97 -2.00
N PRO A 52 -2.16 15.79 -1.20
CA PRO A 52 -2.03 15.36 0.19
C PRO A 52 -1.24 14.06 0.33
N SER A 53 -0.29 14.02 1.27
CA SER A 53 0.48 12.82 1.55
C SER A 53 -0.38 11.75 2.23
N LEU A 54 0.11 10.50 2.26
CA LEU A 54 -0.55 9.41 3.01
C LEU A 54 -0.73 9.76 4.50
N LEU A 55 0.17 10.57 5.07
CA LEU A 55 0.06 11.04 6.45
C LEU A 55 -1.13 12.00 6.62
N ASP A 56 -1.27 12.94 5.69
CA ASP A 56 -2.36 13.94 5.71
C ASP A 56 -3.72 13.26 5.58
N LEU A 57 -3.81 12.27 4.68
CA LEU A 57 -5.03 11.50 4.46
C LEU A 57 -5.44 10.63 5.67
N THR A 58 -4.48 10.20 6.48
CA THR A 58 -4.71 9.34 7.65
C THR A 58 -4.83 10.14 8.96
N GLY A 59 -4.64 11.46 8.90
CA GLY A 59 -4.82 12.38 10.02
C GLY A 59 -3.85 12.16 11.19
N ILE A 60 -2.69 11.55 10.95
CA ILE A 60 -1.68 11.37 11.99
C ILE A 60 -0.97 12.70 12.25
N LEU A 61 -1.02 13.15 13.50
CA LEU A 61 -0.17 14.23 13.98
C LEU A 61 1.12 13.60 14.54
N PRO A 62 2.31 13.95 14.03
CA PRO A 62 3.59 13.39 14.51
C PRO A 62 3.82 13.52 16.02
N GLU A 63 3.19 14.51 16.66
CA GLU A 63 3.26 14.74 18.11
C GLU A 63 2.22 13.95 18.92
N ALA A 64 1.18 13.42 18.28
CA ALA A 64 0.16 12.62 18.93
C ALA A 64 0.66 11.17 19.08
N GLN A 65 0.86 10.72 20.32
CA GLN A 65 1.23 9.34 20.63
C GLN A 65 0.14 8.31 20.30
N SER A 66 -1.04 8.74 19.83
CA SER A 66 -2.20 7.89 19.58
C SER A 66 -2.29 7.46 18.11
N SER A 67 -2.49 6.17 17.89
CA SER A 67 -2.82 5.62 16.57
C SER A 67 -4.18 6.14 16.09
N THR A 68 -4.35 6.31 14.77
CA THR A 68 -5.61 6.78 14.16
C THR A 68 -6.38 5.63 13.50
N LEU A 69 -7.67 5.87 13.21
CA LEU A 69 -8.59 4.89 12.62
C LEU A 69 -9.36 5.53 11.46
N SER A 70 -9.46 4.83 10.32
CA SER A 70 -10.27 5.22 9.16
C SER A 70 -11.06 4.05 8.59
N GLY A 71 -11.96 4.32 7.62
CA GLY A 71 -12.82 3.29 7.04
C GLY A 71 -14.09 3.02 7.86
N LEU A 72 -14.53 4.02 8.63
CA LEU A 72 -15.71 3.95 9.49
C LEU A 72 -16.98 4.39 8.78
N SER A 73 -16.87 4.85 7.54
CA SER A 73 -17.98 5.33 6.72
C SER A 73 -17.84 4.85 5.29
N GLU A 74 -18.97 4.61 4.62
CA GLU A 74 -18.97 4.34 3.17
C GLU A 74 -18.39 5.49 2.34
N ARG A 75 -18.38 6.72 2.88
CA ARG A 75 -17.73 7.85 2.22
C ARG A 75 -16.21 7.67 2.09
N ASP A 76 -15.61 6.81 2.91
CA ASP A 76 -14.20 6.44 2.83
C ASP A 76 -13.91 5.43 1.70
N TYR A 77 -14.98 4.92 1.08
CA TYR A 77 -14.99 3.98 -0.05
C TYR A 77 -15.91 4.50 -1.16
N PRO A 78 -15.60 5.65 -1.78
CA PRO A 78 -16.41 6.18 -2.86
C PRO A 78 -16.53 5.14 -3.97
N SER A 79 -17.76 4.65 -4.18
CA SER A 79 -18.06 3.84 -5.35
C SER A 79 -18.29 4.79 -6.54
N ALA A 80 -17.85 4.41 -7.73
CA ALA A 80 -18.10 5.21 -8.94
C ALA A 80 -19.59 5.55 -9.13
N ASN A 81 -20.48 4.68 -8.64
CA ASN A 81 -21.93 4.83 -8.68
C ASN A 81 -22.49 5.85 -7.67
N SER A 82 -21.67 6.37 -6.74
CA SER A 82 -22.10 7.26 -5.64
C SER A 82 -21.80 8.75 -5.87
N ILE A 83 -21.20 9.12 -7.01
CA ILE A 83 -20.88 10.51 -7.37
C ILE A 83 -22.10 11.18 -8.03
N PRO A 84 -22.74 12.19 -7.41
CA PRO A 84 -23.85 12.93 -8.01
C PRO A 84 -23.36 13.70 -9.25
N GLY A 85 -23.91 13.44 -10.42
CA GLY A 85 -23.46 14.01 -11.70
C GLY A 85 -22.73 13.02 -12.62
N GLY A 86 -22.57 11.76 -12.19
CA GLY A 86 -22.45 10.57 -13.04
C GLY A 86 -21.34 10.58 -14.07
N ILE A 87 -20.16 10.08 -13.70
CA ILE A 87 -19.33 9.38 -14.69
C ILE A 87 -19.69 7.90 -14.57
N ASP A 88 -20.83 7.53 -15.15
CA ASP A 88 -21.22 6.14 -15.29
C ASP A 88 -20.09 5.45 -16.08
N ASN A 89 -19.39 4.49 -15.47
CA ASN A 89 -18.26 3.70 -16.02
C ASN A 89 -16.82 4.05 -15.61
N VAL A 90 -16.56 4.79 -14.52
CA VAL A 90 -15.19 4.83 -13.98
C VAL A 90 -14.90 3.60 -13.13
N SER A 91 -14.53 2.49 -13.79
CA SER A 91 -13.94 1.35 -13.10
C SER A 91 -12.45 1.63 -12.85
N HIS A 92 -11.99 1.59 -11.60
CA HIS A 92 -10.55 1.71 -11.27
C HIS A 92 -9.70 0.60 -11.91
N LEU A 93 -10.34 -0.52 -12.28
CA LEU A 93 -9.75 -1.67 -12.93
C LEU A 93 -10.73 -2.20 -13.97
N ALA A 94 -10.24 -2.48 -15.18
CA ALA A 94 -10.99 -3.20 -16.19
C ALA A 94 -10.22 -4.48 -16.53
N LEU A 95 -10.93 -5.61 -16.67
CA LEU A 95 -10.34 -6.81 -17.23
C LEU A 95 -10.05 -6.53 -18.71
N TYR A 96 -8.78 -6.32 -19.04
CA TYR A 96 -8.38 -5.99 -20.41
C TYR A 96 -8.25 -7.25 -21.28
N ASP A 97 -7.63 -8.29 -20.74
CA ASP A 97 -7.47 -9.56 -21.43
C ASP A 97 -7.47 -10.72 -20.42
N LYS A 98 -7.97 -11.88 -20.85
CA LYS A 98 -7.93 -13.12 -20.08
C LYS A 98 -7.17 -14.15 -20.91
N VAL A 99 -5.86 -14.16 -20.74
CA VAL A 99 -4.98 -15.13 -21.38
C VAL A 99 -5.08 -16.45 -20.62
N PHE A 100 -5.58 -17.49 -21.29
CA PHE A 100 -5.56 -18.84 -20.75
C PHE A 100 -4.13 -19.38 -20.80
N ILE A 101 -3.73 -20.17 -19.80
CA ILE A 101 -2.42 -20.83 -19.79
C ILE A 101 -2.33 -21.73 -21.03
N PRO A 102 -1.32 -21.55 -21.90
CA PRO A 102 -1.17 -22.38 -23.09
C PRO A 102 -1.02 -23.87 -22.70
N PRO A 103 -1.67 -24.81 -23.41
CA PRO A 103 -1.56 -26.24 -23.11
C PRO A 103 -0.11 -26.75 -23.06
N GLU A 104 0.78 -26.16 -23.86
CA GLU A 104 2.20 -26.50 -23.94
C GLU A 104 2.96 -26.16 -22.64
N VAL A 105 2.54 -25.09 -21.95
CA VAL A 105 3.09 -24.68 -20.64
C VAL A 105 2.57 -25.62 -19.55
N VAL A 106 1.30 -26.05 -19.64
CA VAL A 106 0.71 -27.06 -18.75
C VAL A 106 1.50 -28.37 -18.82
N GLU A 107 1.97 -28.75 -20.01
CA GLU A 107 2.75 -29.97 -20.25
C GLU A 107 4.21 -29.86 -19.75
N HIS A 108 4.78 -28.65 -19.71
CA HIS A 108 6.18 -28.40 -19.31
C HIS A 108 6.42 -28.17 -17.80
N PHE A 109 5.38 -28.01 -16.97
CA PHE A 109 5.53 -27.98 -15.50
C PHE A 109 6.15 -29.26 -14.91
N GLY A 110 6.45 -30.27 -15.73
CA GLY A 110 7.22 -31.45 -15.35
C GLY A 110 8.75 -31.35 -15.50
N ARG A 111 9.33 -30.32 -16.13
CA ARG A 111 10.80 -30.26 -16.40
C ARG A 111 11.36 -28.83 -16.41
N THR A 112 12.07 -28.43 -15.34
CA THR A 112 12.71 -27.11 -15.20
C THR A 112 14.11 -27.06 -15.83
N ILE A 113 14.41 -26.03 -16.62
CA ILE A 113 15.77 -25.64 -17.08
C ILE A 113 16.02 -24.19 -16.61
N ILE A 114 17.16 -23.93 -15.97
CA ILE A 114 17.55 -22.60 -15.46
C ILE A 114 18.71 -22.03 -16.29
N GLN A 115 18.59 -20.76 -16.69
CA GLN A 115 19.61 -19.94 -17.35
C GLN A 115 20.16 -18.92 -16.34
N SER A 116 21.47 -18.64 -16.35
CA SER A 116 22.19 -17.97 -15.24
C SER A 116 22.04 -16.45 -15.20
N GLU A 117 21.75 -15.92 -14.01
CA GLU A 117 22.04 -14.53 -13.57
C GLU A 117 23.06 -14.57 -12.41
N GLU A 118 23.81 -13.47 -12.19
CA GLU A 118 24.83 -13.38 -11.14
C GLU A 118 24.21 -13.53 -9.73
N MET A 119 24.91 -14.26 -8.85
CA MET A 119 24.44 -14.61 -7.49
C MET A 119 25.21 -13.83 -6.43
N HIS A 120 24.53 -12.97 -5.69
CA HIS A 120 25.05 -12.34 -4.47
C HIS A 120 24.58 -13.11 -3.24
N LEU A 121 25.53 -13.67 -2.48
CA LEU A 121 25.24 -14.36 -1.22
C LEU A 121 25.49 -13.43 -0.03
N LEU A 122 24.53 -13.39 0.90
CA LEU A 122 24.71 -12.74 2.20
C LEU A 122 25.36 -13.73 3.17
N GLY A 123 26.33 -13.25 3.95
CA GLY A 123 27.13 -14.11 4.84
C GLY A 123 26.39 -14.63 6.07
N ASP A 124 25.36 -13.92 6.52
CA ASP A 124 24.56 -14.29 7.69
C ASP A 124 23.18 -14.83 7.28
N PRO A 125 22.72 -15.95 7.89
CA PRO A 125 21.42 -16.53 7.55
C PRO A 125 20.29 -15.59 7.96
N ILE A 126 19.47 -15.19 6.97
CA ILE A 126 18.32 -14.31 7.16
C ILE A 126 17.25 -14.97 8.05
N PHE A 127 17.12 -16.30 7.95
CA PHE A 127 16.21 -17.11 8.76
C PHE A 127 16.96 -18.30 9.35
N VAL A 128 16.76 -18.49 10.66
CA VAL A 128 17.10 -19.74 11.33
C VAL A 128 15.79 -20.29 11.89
N VAL A 129 15.27 -21.31 11.22
CA VAL A 129 14.05 -21.99 11.67
C VAL A 129 14.49 -23.21 12.47
N PRO A 130 14.20 -23.28 13.78
CA PRO A 130 14.51 -24.47 14.57
C PRO A 130 13.72 -25.64 14.02
N THR A 131 14.37 -26.80 13.93
CA THR A 131 13.78 -28.01 13.33
C THR A 131 13.11 -28.89 14.39
N ASP A 132 12.76 -28.32 15.55
CA ASP A 132 12.15 -28.99 16.70
C ASP A 132 12.84 -30.30 17.13
N GLY A 133 14.16 -30.37 16.94
CA GLY A 133 14.98 -31.54 17.27
C GLY A 133 15.01 -32.63 16.19
N VAL A 134 14.31 -32.42 15.07
CA VAL A 134 14.32 -33.30 13.91
C VAL A 134 15.46 -32.90 12.97
N ALA A 135 16.37 -33.83 12.66
CA ALA A 135 17.43 -33.58 11.69
C ALA A 135 16.83 -33.50 10.28
N ILE A 136 17.08 -32.42 9.55
CA ILE A 136 16.60 -32.26 8.16
C ILE A 136 17.54 -33.01 7.21
N LYS A 137 16.95 -33.94 6.45
CA LYS A 137 17.65 -34.82 5.50
C LYS A 137 17.55 -34.32 4.06
N THR A 138 16.48 -33.64 3.71
CA THR A 138 16.26 -33.14 2.34
C THR A 138 15.56 -31.79 2.34
N ILE A 139 15.86 -30.99 1.33
CA ILE A 139 15.26 -29.68 1.07
C ILE A 139 14.86 -29.67 -0.40
N ALA A 140 13.63 -29.24 -0.70
CA ALA A 140 13.14 -29.08 -2.06
C ALA A 140 12.40 -27.75 -2.21
N GLY A 141 12.71 -27.00 -3.27
CA GLY A 141 11.95 -25.83 -3.67
C GLY A 141 10.96 -26.16 -4.78
N THR A 142 9.88 -25.39 -4.86
CA THR A 142 8.98 -25.37 -6.03
C THR A 142 9.23 -24.11 -6.85
N ASP A 143 8.88 -24.14 -8.13
CA ASP A 143 8.94 -22.95 -9.01
C ASP A 143 8.05 -21.79 -8.53
N SER A 144 7.06 -22.05 -7.66
CA SER A 144 6.24 -21.03 -7.00
C SER A 144 6.85 -20.45 -5.72
N GLY A 145 8.11 -20.77 -5.40
CA GLY A 145 8.83 -20.23 -4.24
C GLY A 145 8.55 -20.92 -2.90
N ARG A 146 7.76 -22.00 -2.85
CA ARG A 146 7.57 -22.81 -1.63
C ARG A 146 8.82 -23.64 -1.35
N LEU A 147 9.19 -23.76 -0.09
CA LEU A 147 10.29 -24.61 0.36
C LEU A 147 9.75 -25.75 1.23
N PHE A 148 10.16 -26.97 0.95
CA PHE A 148 9.82 -28.18 1.71
C PHE A 148 11.06 -28.77 2.34
N LEU A 149 10.93 -29.27 3.57
CA LEU A 149 12.01 -29.89 4.34
C LEU A 149 11.57 -31.30 4.72
N GLY A 150 12.38 -32.32 4.44
CA GLY A 150 12.13 -33.69 4.89
C GLY A 150 13.02 -34.04 6.08
N GLY A 151 12.40 -34.42 7.20
CA GLY A 151 13.05 -34.87 8.42
C GLY A 151 13.56 -36.31 8.35
N LEU A 152 14.59 -36.62 9.15
CA LEU A 152 15.15 -37.97 9.30
C LEU A 152 14.13 -38.98 9.87
N ASP A 153 13.18 -38.48 10.65
CA ASP A 153 12.05 -39.21 11.23
C ASP A 153 10.94 -39.53 10.21
N GLY A 154 11.08 -39.05 8.96
CA GLY A 154 10.08 -39.20 7.91
C GLY A 154 9.06 -38.06 7.84
N SER A 155 9.18 -37.02 8.68
CA SER A 155 8.31 -35.84 8.64
C SER A 155 8.54 -34.99 7.39
N LEU A 156 7.49 -34.39 6.83
CA LEU A 156 7.58 -33.40 5.75
C LEU A 156 7.07 -32.06 6.27
N PHE A 157 7.92 -31.03 6.20
CA PHE A 157 7.61 -29.67 6.60
C PHE A 157 7.51 -28.76 5.37
N GLU A 158 6.66 -27.75 5.44
CA GLU A 158 6.63 -26.64 4.49
C GLU A 158 7.07 -25.37 5.21
N LEU A 159 8.05 -24.68 4.66
CA LEU A 159 8.50 -23.40 5.17
C LEU A 159 7.62 -22.30 4.55
N VAL A 160 6.68 -21.79 5.35
CA VAL A 160 5.86 -20.64 4.99
C VAL A 160 6.54 -19.38 5.49
N TYR A 161 6.93 -18.52 4.56
CA TYR A 161 7.54 -17.23 4.87
C TYR A 161 7.08 -16.19 3.86
N GLN A 162 6.80 -14.98 4.36
CA GLN A 162 6.66 -13.82 3.50
C GLN A 162 7.69 -12.78 3.89
N ILE A 163 8.34 -12.23 2.87
CA ILE A 163 9.40 -11.24 3.00
C ILE A 163 8.96 -9.98 2.26
N SER A 164 9.23 -8.82 2.85
CA SER A 164 9.12 -7.55 2.16
C SER A 164 10.29 -6.64 2.53
N ILE A 165 10.91 -6.01 1.54
CA ILE A 165 12.08 -5.15 1.73
C ILE A 165 11.72 -3.70 1.40
N ASP A 166 12.08 -2.79 2.29
CA ASP A 166 12.14 -1.36 2.00
C ASP A 166 13.55 -1.02 1.50
N ASN A 167 13.72 -0.94 0.19
CA ASN A 167 15.03 -0.66 -0.42
C ASN A 167 15.51 0.76 -0.10
N SER A 168 14.60 1.70 0.12
CA SER A 168 14.92 3.11 0.37
C SER A 168 15.49 3.35 1.77
N ARG A 169 15.29 2.39 2.69
CA ARG A 169 15.73 2.43 4.08
C ARG A 169 16.61 1.26 4.48
N HIS A 170 16.78 0.27 3.61
CA HIS A 170 17.48 -0.98 3.90
C HIS A 170 16.88 -1.67 5.13
N ILE A 171 15.56 -1.87 5.12
CA ILE A 171 14.83 -2.56 6.19
C ILE A 171 14.16 -3.80 5.59
N LEU A 172 14.35 -4.93 6.25
CA LEU A 172 13.70 -6.18 5.90
C LEU A 172 12.59 -6.48 6.90
N PHE A 173 11.42 -6.80 6.37
CA PHE A 173 10.27 -7.27 7.12
C PHE A 173 10.01 -8.73 6.79
N THR A 174 9.67 -9.50 7.82
CA THR A 174 9.27 -10.89 7.66
C THR A 174 7.94 -11.13 8.36
N LEU A 175 7.11 -11.99 7.78
CA LEU A 175 5.89 -12.50 8.38
C LEU A 175 6.02 -14.02 8.50
N THR A 176 5.93 -14.50 9.73
CA THR A 176 5.99 -15.93 10.04
C THR A 176 4.63 -16.59 9.88
N ASP A 177 4.62 -17.93 9.80
CA ASP A 177 3.42 -18.77 9.82
C ASP A 177 2.52 -18.55 11.05
N LYS A 178 3.13 -18.22 12.21
CA LYS A 178 2.44 -17.87 13.46
C LYS A 178 1.89 -16.44 13.47
N GLY A 179 2.02 -15.70 12.37
CA GLY A 179 1.56 -14.32 12.24
C GLY A 179 2.43 -13.30 12.99
N ALA A 180 3.69 -13.64 13.30
CA ALA A 180 4.61 -12.70 13.90
C ALA A 180 5.27 -11.83 12.81
N ILE A 181 5.31 -10.52 13.03
CA ILE A 181 6.08 -9.60 12.18
C ILE A 181 7.42 -9.34 12.82
N GLU A 182 8.48 -9.54 12.05
CA GLU A 182 9.85 -9.29 12.49
C GLU A 182 10.52 -8.24 11.61
N VAL A 183 11.29 -7.36 12.24
CA VAL A 183 11.97 -6.24 11.60
C VAL A 183 13.47 -6.45 11.69
N TYR A 184 14.14 -6.35 10.56
CA TYR A 184 15.58 -6.50 10.43
C TYR A 184 16.18 -5.24 9.80
N ASP A 185 17.29 -4.81 10.37
CA ASP A 185 18.06 -3.66 9.93
C ASP A 185 19.21 -4.10 9.03
N LEU A 186 19.20 -3.73 7.76
CA LEU A 186 20.08 -4.33 6.75
C LEU A 186 21.46 -3.65 6.60
N GLY A 187 21.95 -2.93 7.60
CA GLY A 187 23.12 -2.04 7.37
C GLY A 187 22.78 -0.78 6.54
N SER A 188 23.59 0.28 6.61
CA SER A 188 23.39 1.48 5.76
C SER A 188 23.68 1.20 4.28
N ASP A 189 24.34 0.07 4.02
CA ASP A 189 24.78 -0.45 2.74
C ASP A 189 23.92 -1.63 2.24
N GLY A 190 22.95 -2.10 3.02
CA GLY A 190 22.10 -3.24 2.66
C GLY A 190 22.74 -4.62 2.86
N ASN A 191 23.95 -4.70 3.43
CA ASN A 191 24.71 -5.95 3.53
C ASN A 191 24.68 -6.61 4.92
N SER A 192 24.01 -6.01 5.90
CA SER A 192 23.82 -6.60 7.23
C SER A 192 22.40 -7.19 7.36
N ALA A 193 22.12 -7.89 8.45
CA ALA A 193 20.77 -8.35 8.78
C ALA A 193 20.62 -8.48 10.31
N ILE A 194 20.48 -7.35 11.00
CA ILE A 194 20.34 -7.34 12.47
C ILE A 194 18.85 -7.33 12.83
N LYS A 195 18.40 -8.35 13.55
CA LYS A 195 17.02 -8.39 14.06
C LYS A 195 16.81 -7.30 15.11
N VAL A 196 15.89 -6.38 14.83
CA VAL A 196 15.56 -5.22 15.68
C VAL A 196 14.45 -5.57 16.66
N THR A 197 13.37 -6.18 16.18
CA THR A 197 12.20 -6.52 17.00
C THR A 197 11.38 -7.64 16.35
N SER A 198 10.53 -8.29 17.14
CA SER A 198 9.56 -9.30 16.68
C SER A 198 8.28 -9.19 17.49
N PHE A 199 7.16 -8.96 16.82
CA PHE A 199 5.84 -8.82 17.42
C PHE A 199 4.93 -9.98 17.02
N SER A 200 4.42 -10.70 18.01
CA SER A 200 3.46 -11.79 17.79
C SER A 200 2.10 -11.29 17.29
N GLN A 201 1.33 -12.17 16.66
CA GLN A 201 -0.07 -11.90 16.28
C GLN A 201 -0.89 -11.34 17.45
N ASN A 202 -0.74 -11.91 18.65
CA ASN A 202 -1.48 -11.48 19.84
C ASN A 202 -1.12 -10.05 20.24
N THR A 203 0.17 -9.71 20.22
CA THR A 203 0.67 -8.37 20.51
C THR A 203 0.13 -7.35 19.50
N ILE A 204 0.15 -7.70 18.21
CA ILE A 204 -0.36 -6.82 17.14
C ILE A 204 -1.87 -6.59 17.30
N ALA A 205 -2.63 -7.66 17.54
CA ALA A 205 -4.07 -7.56 17.77
C ALA A 205 -4.39 -6.68 18.98
N GLN A 206 -3.65 -6.81 20.09
CA GLN A 206 -3.81 -5.96 21.27
C GLN A 206 -3.54 -4.48 20.96
N TYR A 207 -2.46 -4.16 20.24
CA TYR A 207 -2.20 -2.79 19.82
C TYR A 207 -3.29 -2.24 18.90
N ALA A 208 -3.83 -3.07 18.01
CA ALA A 208 -4.91 -2.67 17.12
C ALA A 208 -6.22 -2.40 17.88
N VAL A 209 -6.57 -3.24 18.85
CA VAL A 209 -7.72 -3.02 19.75
C VAL A 209 -7.58 -1.72 20.55
N GLN A 210 -6.37 -1.43 21.03
CA GLN A 210 -6.07 -0.19 21.74
C GLN A 210 -6.19 1.03 20.81
N ALA A 211 -5.72 0.92 19.56
CA ALA A 211 -5.84 1.97 18.55
C ALA A 211 -7.29 2.32 18.22
N VAL A 212 -8.17 1.32 18.16
CA VAL A 212 -9.60 1.52 17.89
C VAL A 212 -10.43 1.86 19.15
N ARG A 213 -9.79 2.13 20.29
CA ARG A 213 -10.44 2.56 21.54
C ARG A 213 -11.60 1.66 21.99
N ARG A 214 -11.53 0.34 21.71
CA ARG A 214 -12.56 -0.67 22.01
C ARG A 214 -13.94 -0.42 21.39
N THR A 215 -14.05 0.39 20.33
CA THR A 215 -15.32 0.55 19.61
C THR A 215 -15.69 -0.68 18.78
N LEU A 216 -14.73 -1.56 18.53
CA LEU A 216 -14.85 -2.73 17.67
C LEU A 216 -14.46 -4.01 18.42
N GLU A 217 -15.05 -5.13 18.01
CA GLU A 217 -14.73 -6.45 18.58
C GLU A 217 -13.30 -6.89 18.24
N VAL A 218 -12.61 -7.54 19.19
CA VAL A 218 -11.23 -8.03 19.03
C VAL A 218 -11.08 -9.02 17.86
N ASN A 219 -12.14 -9.77 17.57
CA ASN A 219 -12.18 -10.83 16.56
C ASN A 219 -11.95 -10.33 15.13
N ILE A 220 -11.93 -9.02 14.93
CA ILE A 220 -11.69 -8.40 13.61
C ILE A 220 -10.21 -8.42 13.26
N PHE A 221 -9.31 -8.50 14.25
CA PHE A 221 -7.86 -8.52 14.04
C PHE A 221 -7.34 -9.97 13.97
N ARG A 222 -7.89 -10.70 13.00
CA ARG A 222 -7.47 -12.07 12.63
C ARG A 222 -6.01 -12.10 12.15
N PRO A 223 -5.40 -13.30 12.02
CA PRO A 223 -4.04 -13.46 11.51
C PRO A 223 -3.74 -12.60 10.28
N ILE A 224 -2.50 -12.13 10.22
CA ILE A 224 -1.99 -11.36 9.09
C ILE A 224 -1.77 -12.32 7.92
N VAL A 225 -2.32 -11.97 6.77
CA VAL A 225 -2.20 -12.74 5.53
C VAL A 225 -1.17 -12.18 4.58
N SER A 226 -0.83 -10.88 4.72
CA SER A 226 0.14 -10.22 3.86
C SER A 226 0.81 -9.04 4.53
N ILE A 227 2.08 -8.82 4.22
CA ILE A 227 2.84 -7.63 4.54
C ILE A 227 3.41 -6.98 3.28
N SER A 228 3.55 -5.66 3.28
CA SER A 228 4.19 -4.91 2.20
C SER A 228 4.92 -3.68 2.76
N ALA A 229 6.20 -3.56 2.42
CA ALA A 229 7.05 -2.46 2.80
C ALA A 229 6.61 -1.18 2.07
N LEU A 230 6.71 -0.05 2.76
CA LEU A 230 6.32 1.26 2.26
C LEU A 230 7.58 2.11 2.13
N GLU A 231 8.12 2.22 0.91
CA GLU A 231 9.33 2.99 0.65
C GLU A 231 9.12 4.50 0.87
N LYS A 232 10.22 5.24 1.08
CA LYS A 232 10.23 6.70 1.29
C LYS A 232 9.46 7.50 0.25
N LYS A 233 9.42 7.01 -1.00
CA LYS A 233 8.67 7.62 -2.11
C LYS A 233 7.16 7.68 -1.84
N GLU A 234 6.65 6.73 -1.07
CA GLU A 234 5.23 6.65 -0.71
C GLU A 234 4.95 7.30 0.64
N SER A 235 5.80 7.05 1.64
CA SER A 235 5.68 7.71 2.94
C SER A 235 7.00 7.75 3.66
N LEU A 236 7.29 8.88 4.31
CA LEU A 236 8.42 9.01 5.25
C LEU A 236 8.14 8.38 6.63
N HIS A 237 6.87 8.27 7.01
CA HIS A 237 6.44 7.91 8.37
C HIS A 237 5.98 6.46 8.49
N TYR A 238 5.26 5.98 7.47
CA TYR A 238 4.88 4.58 7.38
C TYR A 238 6.00 3.79 6.73
N ASN A 239 6.29 2.62 7.30
CA ASN A 239 7.35 1.73 6.85
C ASN A 239 6.80 0.38 6.38
N LEU A 240 5.64 -0.03 6.90
CA LEU A 240 5.03 -1.32 6.62
C LEU A 240 3.51 -1.19 6.65
N VAL A 241 2.84 -1.86 5.72
CA VAL A 241 1.40 -2.18 5.82
C VAL A 241 1.23 -3.69 5.95
N ALA A 242 0.41 -4.11 6.89
CA ALA A 242 -0.02 -5.49 7.06
C ALA A 242 -1.52 -5.61 6.83
N ILE A 243 -1.95 -6.72 6.23
CA ILE A 243 -3.35 -6.99 5.89
C ILE A 243 -3.78 -8.25 6.64
N THR A 244 -4.90 -8.18 7.35
CA THR A 244 -5.47 -9.32 8.10
C THR A 244 -6.39 -10.17 7.23
N GLU A 245 -6.74 -11.37 7.70
CA GLU A 245 -7.76 -12.23 7.07
C GLU A 245 -9.13 -11.56 6.93
N THR A 246 -9.42 -10.53 7.71
CA THR A 246 -10.66 -9.75 7.63
C THR A 246 -10.55 -8.57 6.65
N GLY A 247 -9.38 -8.33 6.06
CA GLY A 247 -9.13 -7.21 5.16
C GLY A 247 -8.83 -5.88 5.87
N VAL A 248 -8.58 -5.90 7.19
CA VAL A 248 -8.11 -4.72 7.92
C VAL A 248 -6.66 -4.44 7.52
N ARG A 249 -6.36 -3.16 7.26
CA ARG A 249 -5.01 -2.67 6.98
C ARG A 249 -4.42 -2.02 8.22
N LEU A 250 -3.26 -2.50 8.63
CA LEU A 250 -2.50 -2.03 9.78
C LEU A 250 -1.22 -1.37 9.27
N TYR A 251 -1.06 -0.08 9.52
CA TYR A 251 0.12 0.67 9.09
C TYR A 251 1.06 0.89 10.27
N PHE A 252 2.33 0.54 10.09
CA PHE A 252 3.35 0.59 11.11
C PHE A 252 4.47 1.55 10.75
N THR A 253 5.12 2.08 11.79
CA THR A 253 6.42 2.72 11.71
C THR A 253 7.48 1.87 12.40
N THR A 254 8.73 2.01 11.97
CA THR A 254 9.88 1.36 12.61
C THR A 254 10.64 2.26 13.59
N TYR A 255 10.12 3.48 13.81
CA TYR A 255 10.77 4.52 14.61
C TYR A 255 9.98 4.82 15.88
N LEU A 256 10.69 5.06 16.98
CA LEU A 256 10.07 5.56 18.22
C LEU A 256 9.96 7.08 18.23
N ASN A 257 11.08 7.77 17.98
CA ASN A 257 11.18 9.22 18.18
C ASN A 257 11.78 9.97 16.98
N ASN A 258 12.63 9.32 16.17
CA ASN A 258 13.34 9.98 15.07
C ASN A 258 13.23 9.15 13.79
N ILE A 259 12.58 9.69 12.76
CA ILE A 259 12.38 9.03 11.46
C ILE A 259 13.67 8.93 10.62
N SER A 260 14.70 9.70 10.99
CA SER A 260 16.00 9.71 10.30
C SER A 260 16.98 8.72 10.90
N SER A 261 16.65 8.07 12.02
CA SER A 261 17.49 7.03 12.61
C SER A 261 17.30 5.68 11.91
N ARG A 262 18.14 4.72 12.28
CA ARG A 262 17.94 3.30 11.95
C ARG A 262 16.64 2.78 12.61
N PRO A 263 16.02 1.72 12.07
CA PRO A 263 14.86 1.09 12.69
C PRO A 263 15.20 0.65 14.13
N SER A 264 14.28 0.88 15.06
CA SER A 264 14.48 0.61 16.49
C SER A 264 13.33 -0.14 17.14
N ASN A 265 12.14 -0.14 16.52
CA ASN A 265 10.98 -0.83 17.03
C ASN A 265 9.99 -1.09 15.89
N LEU A 266 8.79 -1.57 16.21
CA LEU A 266 7.63 -1.61 15.34
C LEU A 266 6.47 -0.98 16.12
N LYS A 267 5.82 0.05 15.58
CA LYS A 267 4.72 0.74 16.26
C LYS A 267 3.55 0.92 15.31
N LEU A 268 2.35 0.52 15.77
CA LEU A 268 1.12 0.70 15.00
C LEU A 268 0.73 2.19 15.00
N LEU A 269 0.60 2.76 13.82
CA LEU A 269 0.26 4.16 13.62
C LEU A 269 -1.17 4.35 13.14
N HIS A 270 -1.67 3.47 12.26
CA HIS A 270 -3.00 3.60 11.70
C HIS A 270 -3.68 2.27 11.47
N VAL A 271 -4.99 2.23 11.70
CA VAL A 271 -5.87 1.12 11.35
C VAL A 271 -6.85 1.62 10.30
N ARG A 272 -6.96 0.90 9.17
CA ARG A 272 -7.98 1.17 8.15
C ARG A 272 -8.82 -0.08 7.93
N LEU A 273 -10.12 0.04 8.18
CA LEU A 273 -11.07 -1.06 8.00
C LEU A 273 -11.26 -1.40 6.50
N PRO A 274 -11.85 -2.57 6.18
CA PRO A 274 -12.32 -2.87 4.83
C PRO A 274 -13.69 -2.22 4.55
N PRO A 275 -14.06 -2.02 3.27
CA PRO A 275 -15.44 -1.68 2.91
C PRO A 275 -16.41 -2.79 3.39
N GLY A 276 -17.66 -2.43 3.66
CA GLY A 276 -18.67 -3.40 4.10
C GLY A 276 -18.62 -3.78 5.59
N PHE A 277 -17.75 -3.12 6.36
CA PHE A 277 -17.59 -3.36 7.80
C PHE A 277 -18.62 -2.59 8.66
N THR A 278 -19.23 -1.54 8.11
CA THR A 278 -20.27 -0.76 8.82
C THR A 278 -21.66 -1.38 8.59
N ALA A 279 -22.56 -1.26 9.57
CA ALA A 279 -23.81 -2.02 9.64
C ALA A 279 -24.88 -1.74 8.56
N ASN A 280 -24.62 -0.85 7.58
CA ASN A 280 -25.62 -0.39 6.61
C ASN A 280 -25.11 -0.38 5.16
N THR A 281 -24.31 -1.38 4.79
CA THR A 281 -23.56 -1.39 3.53
C THR A 281 -24.08 -2.45 2.57
N PRO A 282 -24.22 -2.14 1.26
CA PRO A 282 -24.66 -3.14 0.28
C PRO A 282 -23.58 -4.21 0.02
N ASN A 283 -22.31 -3.88 0.30
CA ASN A 283 -21.16 -4.77 0.13
C ASN A 283 -20.88 -5.53 1.43
N ARG A 284 -20.64 -6.84 1.36
CA ARG A 284 -20.24 -7.62 2.53
C ARG A 284 -18.74 -7.47 2.79
N CYS A 285 -18.36 -7.36 4.05
CA CYS A 285 -16.98 -7.50 4.49
C CYS A 285 -16.39 -8.84 3.98
N PRO A 286 -15.10 -8.89 3.57
CA PRO A 286 -14.42 -10.14 3.24
C PRO A 286 -14.57 -11.17 4.35
N SER A 287 -15.00 -12.39 4.01
CA SER A 287 -15.22 -13.45 4.99
C SER A 287 -13.92 -14.14 5.42
N LYS A 288 -13.00 -14.33 4.47
CA LYS A 288 -11.63 -14.81 4.70
C LYS A 288 -10.74 -14.42 3.52
N VAL A 289 -9.92 -13.39 3.70
CA VAL A 289 -8.90 -13.04 2.70
C VAL A 289 -7.88 -14.17 2.59
N HIS A 290 -7.64 -14.65 1.36
CA HIS A 290 -6.64 -15.68 1.07
C HIS A 290 -5.32 -15.08 0.63
N THR A 291 -5.38 -14.00 -0.15
CA THR A 291 -4.20 -13.29 -0.63
C THR A 291 -4.53 -11.81 -0.73
N ALA A 292 -3.57 -10.98 -0.33
CA ALA A 292 -3.66 -9.55 -0.49
C ALA A 292 -2.34 -8.97 -0.97
N VAL A 293 -2.44 -7.97 -1.86
CA VAL A 293 -1.30 -7.23 -2.39
C VAL A 293 -1.54 -5.76 -2.18
N TYR A 294 -0.53 -5.06 -1.67
CA TYR A 294 -0.53 -3.62 -1.56
C TYR A 294 0.48 -3.01 -2.53
N ASN A 295 0.09 -1.95 -3.23
CA ASN A 295 0.99 -1.20 -4.10
C ASN A 295 0.55 0.27 -4.18
N ASN A 296 1.38 1.20 -3.69
CA ASN A 296 1.19 2.65 -3.78
C ASN A 296 -0.25 3.10 -3.45
N GLY A 297 -0.70 2.82 -2.22
CA GLY A 297 -2.05 3.16 -1.74
C GLY A 297 -3.18 2.29 -2.28
N LYS A 298 -2.92 1.40 -3.25
CA LYS A 298 -3.92 0.46 -3.79
C LYS A 298 -3.80 -0.88 -3.07
N THR A 299 -4.94 -1.47 -2.75
CA THR A 299 -4.99 -2.80 -2.10
C THR A 299 -5.87 -3.71 -2.92
N PHE A 300 -5.33 -4.86 -3.30
CA PHE A 300 -6.02 -5.95 -3.97
C PHE A 300 -6.20 -7.06 -2.96
N VAL A 301 -7.42 -7.58 -2.85
CA VAL A 301 -7.79 -8.60 -1.88
C VAL A 301 -8.55 -9.68 -2.61
N THR A 302 -8.18 -10.93 -2.38
CA THR A 302 -8.91 -12.13 -2.83
C THR A 302 -9.51 -12.78 -1.59
N ALA A 303 -10.81 -13.02 -1.60
CA ALA A 303 -11.58 -13.45 -0.43
C ALA A 303 -12.76 -14.34 -0.81
#